data_AF-A0A658IC96-F1
#
_entry.id   AF-A0A658IC96-F1
#
_cell.length_a   1.000
_cell.length_b   1.000
_cell.length_c   1.000
_cell.angle_alpha   90.00
_cell.angle_beta   90.00
_cell.angle_gamma   90.00
#
_symmetry.space_group_name_H-M   'P 1'
#
loop_
_entity.id
_entity.type
_entity.pdbx_description
1 polymer ?
#
loop_
_entity_poly.entity_id
_entity_poly.type
_entity_poly.pdbx_seq_one_letter_code
_entity_poly.pdbx_strand_id
1 'polypeptide(L)'
;NTEGGYLGRQLDHAGHPLTLLDNTIAQPATATTPDSNLALFSDLPDMIDKLQHGQTYAIRFSFDGKGDYLRTDGLNSADKVCWNTTTGAAGPCLTSPAQDTLVLKQRQSTSEFANLQVGNVVSTVSRKDADGNTVVDEYYTAPRIRYAAFGNTGKIPPYFRNPVHGAKDLCTEENVCGLPGPNTDEIADINNGAIAVPVQTCPQNVVGDNG
;
A
#
# COMPACT_ATOMS: atom_id res chain seq x y z
N ASN A 1 28.26 7.68 -7.42
CA ASN A 1 29.35 6.69 -7.50
C ASN A 1 30.56 7.34 -8.13
N THR A 2 31.64 7.49 -7.35
CA THR A 2 32.85 8.21 -7.73
C THR A 2 33.97 7.19 -7.92
N GLU A 3 34.66 7.23 -9.05
CA GLU A 3 35.78 6.36 -9.41
C GLU A 3 37.03 6.70 -8.58
N GLY A 4 37.20 7.99 -8.28
CA GLY A 4 38.28 8.51 -7.45
C GLY A 4 38.19 10.04 -7.29
N GLY A 5 38.74 10.54 -6.19
CA GLY A 5 38.94 11.96 -5.94
C GLY A 5 40.42 12.28 -5.99
N TYR A 6 40.85 13.11 -6.94
CA TYR A 6 42.26 13.43 -7.19
C TYR A 6 42.58 14.86 -6.74
N LEU A 7 43.78 15.07 -6.21
CA LEU A 7 44.29 16.39 -5.91
C LEU A 7 44.86 17.02 -7.18
N GLY A 8 44.54 18.28 -7.39
CA GLY A 8 45.09 19.08 -8.48
C GLY A 8 45.53 20.46 -8.01
N ARG A 9 46.45 21.06 -8.76
CA ARG A 9 46.90 22.44 -8.57
C ARG A 9 46.53 23.27 -9.79
N GLN A 10 46.06 24.48 -9.53
CA GLN A 10 45.83 25.49 -10.55
C GLN A 10 46.99 26.50 -10.49
N LEU A 11 47.64 26.71 -11.64
CA LEU A 11 48.82 27.58 -11.75
C LEU A 11 48.46 29.07 -11.67
N ASP A 12 47.30 29.47 -12.22
CA ASP A 12 46.71 30.79 -12.03
C ASP A 12 45.19 30.79 -12.27
N HIS A 13 44.52 31.83 -11.78
CA HIS A 13 43.09 32.04 -11.99
C HIS A 13 42.77 32.52 -13.43
N ALA A 14 43.75 32.58 -14.33
CA ALA A 14 43.61 33.14 -15.68
C ALA A 14 43.15 32.11 -16.72
N GLY A 15 42.44 31.06 -16.28
CA GLY A 15 41.88 30.02 -17.15
C GLY A 15 42.85 28.88 -17.49
N HIS A 16 43.98 28.77 -16.81
CA HIS A 16 44.83 27.58 -16.95
C HIS A 16 44.18 26.33 -16.36
N PRO A 17 44.29 25.18 -17.04
CA PRO A 17 43.65 23.94 -16.62
C PRO A 17 44.24 23.43 -15.30
N LEU A 18 43.39 22.84 -14.47
CA LEU A 18 43.79 22.10 -13.28
C LEU A 18 44.74 20.97 -13.69
N THR A 19 45.94 20.93 -13.12
CA THR A 19 46.89 19.84 -13.33
C THR A 19 46.88 18.93 -12.11
N LEU A 20 46.75 17.61 -12.31
CA LEU A 20 46.77 16.63 -11.22
C LEU A 20 48.13 16.66 -10.53
N LEU A 21 48.17 16.29 -9.25
CA LEU A 21 49.42 16.20 -8.48
C LEU A 21 49.99 14.78 -8.51
N ASP A 22 51.31 14.69 -8.39
CA ASP A 22 52.04 13.46 -8.10
C ASP A 22 52.11 13.24 -6.58
N ASN A 23 51.78 12.04 -6.10
CA ASN A 23 51.72 11.71 -4.68
C ASN A 23 53.09 11.60 -4.00
N THR A 24 54.16 11.40 -4.76
CA THR A 24 55.51 11.25 -4.21
C THR A 24 56.13 12.61 -3.86
N ILE A 25 55.97 13.58 -4.78
CA ILE A 25 56.66 14.88 -4.75
C ILE A 25 55.73 16.09 -4.55
N ALA A 26 54.40 15.89 -4.55
CA ALA A 26 53.41 16.96 -4.41
C ALA A 26 53.54 18.10 -5.42
N GLN A 27 54.03 17.78 -6.62
CA GLN A 27 54.13 18.70 -7.76
C GLN A 27 53.15 18.30 -8.86
N PRO A 28 52.84 19.20 -9.83
CA PRO A 28 52.00 18.86 -10.97
C PRO A 28 52.58 17.64 -11.71
N ALA A 29 51.74 16.62 -11.87
CA ALA A 29 52.02 15.41 -12.63
C ALA A 29 52.27 15.77 -14.10
N THR A 30 53.13 14.99 -14.75
CA THR A 30 53.43 15.14 -16.18
C THR A 30 52.75 14.01 -16.96
N ALA A 31 52.76 14.09 -18.29
CA ALA A 31 52.23 13.03 -19.15
C ALA A 31 52.92 11.67 -18.97
N THR A 32 54.06 11.61 -18.29
CA THR A 32 54.80 10.37 -17.98
C THR A 32 54.56 9.87 -16.56
N THR A 33 53.85 10.62 -15.71
CA THR A 33 53.50 10.17 -14.36
C THR A 33 52.52 8.99 -14.46
N PRO A 34 52.83 7.81 -13.89
CA PRO A 34 51.90 6.69 -13.88
C PRO A 34 50.63 7.02 -13.12
N ASP A 35 49.48 6.47 -13.54
CA ASP A 35 48.20 6.70 -12.87
C ASP A 35 48.21 6.30 -11.39
N SER A 36 48.98 5.28 -11.01
CA SER A 36 49.19 4.85 -9.62
C SER A 36 49.88 5.89 -8.73
N ASN A 37 50.53 6.87 -9.33
CA ASN A 37 51.27 7.92 -8.65
C ASN A 37 50.50 9.25 -8.65
N LEU A 38 49.28 9.28 -9.22
CA LEU A 38 48.42 10.44 -9.12
C LEU A 38 47.91 10.56 -7.68
N ALA A 39 48.06 11.75 -7.11
CA ALA A 39 47.64 12.05 -5.76
C ALA A 39 46.13 11.96 -5.60
N LEU A 40 45.70 11.03 -4.76
CA LEU A 40 44.33 10.91 -4.33
C LEU A 40 44.05 11.87 -3.17
N PHE A 41 42.79 12.22 -2.96
CA PHE A 41 42.37 12.97 -1.78
C PHE A 41 42.78 12.27 -0.47
N SER A 42 42.81 10.92 -0.46
CA SER A 42 43.29 10.13 0.67
C SER A 42 44.76 10.36 1.01
N ASP A 43 45.58 10.82 0.07
CA ASP A 43 47.01 11.03 0.25
C ASP A 43 47.31 12.42 0.86
N LEU A 44 46.29 13.28 0.95
CA LEU A 44 46.42 14.65 1.47
C LEU A 44 47.10 14.74 2.84
N PRO A 45 46.79 13.88 3.84
CA PRO A 45 47.45 13.95 5.15
C PRO A 45 48.97 13.77 5.07
N ASP A 46 49.45 12.89 4.19
CA ASP A 46 50.88 12.58 4.03
C ASP A 46 51.60 13.58 3.10
N MET A 47 50.83 14.40 2.39
CA MET A 47 51.34 15.38 1.43
C MET A 47 51.34 16.81 1.99
N ILE A 48 50.69 17.08 3.12
CA ILE A 48 50.48 18.45 3.62
C ILE A 48 51.78 19.26 3.74
N ASP A 49 52.84 18.63 4.23
CA ASP A 49 54.16 19.26 4.42
C ASP A 49 54.91 19.48 3.10
N LYS A 50 54.48 18.82 2.02
CA LYS A 50 55.08 18.92 0.68
C LYS A 50 54.33 19.90 -0.23
N LEU A 51 53.11 20.31 0.16
CA LEU A 51 52.34 21.29 -0.58
C LEU A 51 52.97 22.68 -0.45
N GLN A 52 53.04 23.39 -1.57
CA GLN A 52 53.62 24.72 -1.62
C GLN A 52 52.61 25.76 -1.12
N HIS A 53 53.00 26.52 -0.11
CA HIS A 53 52.21 27.65 0.38
C HIS A 53 51.99 28.70 -0.72
N GLY A 54 50.81 29.34 -0.67
CA GLY A 54 50.42 30.37 -1.63
C GLY A 54 49.92 29.84 -2.98
N GLN A 55 49.83 28.52 -3.16
CA GLN A 55 49.25 27.90 -4.35
C GLN A 55 47.76 27.61 -4.18
N THR A 56 47.05 27.55 -5.31
CA THR A 56 45.62 27.18 -5.34
C THR A 56 45.48 25.71 -5.66
N TYR A 57 44.78 24.99 -4.79
CA TYR A 57 44.54 23.55 -4.91
C TYR A 57 43.05 23.27 -5.05
N ALA A 58 42.71 22.18 -5.75
CA ALA A 58 41.35 21.71 -5.89
C ALA A 58 41.30 20.19 -5.86
N ILE A 59 40.10 19.65 -5.60
CA ILE A 59 39.83 18.22 -5.69
C ILE A 59 39.00 17.99 -6.95
N ARG A 60 39.45 17.08 -7.81
CA ARG A 60 38.71 16.61 -8.97
C ARG A 60 38.04 15.27 -8.65
N PHE A 61 36.72 15.23 -8.72
CA PHE A 61 35.96 13.99 -8.64
C PHE A 61 35.73 13.42 -10.04
N SER A 62 36.09 12.15 -10.23
CA SER A 62 35.79 11.39 -11.45
C SER A 62 34.64 10.42 -11.19
N PHE A 63 33.69 10.31 -12.10
CA PHE A 63 32.51 9.46 -11.98
C PHE A 63 32.51 8.44 -13.13
N ASP A 64 32.33 7.16 -12.82
CA ASP A 64 32.49 6.02 -13.75
C ASP A 64 31.16 5.50 -14.33
N GLY A 65 30.04 6.19 -14.11
CA GLY A 65 28.72 5.76 -14.58
C GLY A 65 28.22 4.45 -13.94
N LYS A 66 28.86 3.95 -12.88
CA LYS A 66 28.33 2.80 -12.13
C LYS A 66 26.98 3.19 -11.55
N GLY A 67 25.93 2.44 -11.91
CA GLY A 67 24.56 2.73 -11.48
C GLY A 67 23.60 3.01 -12.64
N ASP A 68 24.12 3.30 -13.84
CA ASP A 68 23.31 3.79 -14.96
C ASP A 68 22.30 2.77 -15.50
N TYR A 69 22.60 1.47 -15.37
CA TYR A 69 21.74 0.38 -15.85
C TYR A 69 21.23 -0.47 -14.71
N LEU A 70 20.01 -0.97 -14.85
CA LEU A 70 19.48 -1.98 -13.95
C LEU A 70 20.31 -3.26 -14.05
N ARG A 71 20.62 -3.85 -12.89
CA ARG A 71 21.41 -5.07 -12.79
C ARG A 71 20.51 -6.27 -12.51
N THR A 72 20.93 -7.43 -12.98
CA THR A 72 20.24 -8.71 -12.74
C THR A 72 20.24 -9.12 -11.26
N ASP A 73 21.18 -8.61 -10.46
CA ASP A 73 21.26 -8.82 -9.02
C ASP A 73 20.41 -7.82 -8.20
N GLY A 74 19.75 -6.87 -8.86
CA GLY A 74 18.86 -5.89 -8.20
C GLY A 74 19.57 -4.81 -7.38
N LEU A 75 20.91 -4.69 -7.46
CA LEU A 75 21.66 -3.70 -6.67
C LEU A 75 21.50 -2.25 -7.14
N ASN A 76 21.02 -2.05 -8.37
CA ASN A 76 20.74 -0.72 -8.90
C ASN A 76 19.22 -0.48 -8.88
N SER A 77 18.81 0.57 -8.18
CA SER A 77 17.41 0.99 -8.12
C SER A 77 16.93 1.58 -9.44
N ALA A 78 15.64 1.43 -9.72
CA ALA A 78 14.98 2.07 -10.84
C ALA A 78 14.11 3.24 -10.35
N ASP A 79 14.29 4.44 -10.91
CA ASP A 79 13.34 5.54 -10.67
C ASP A 79 11.97 5.25 -11.29
N LYS A 80 11.98 4.58 -12.45
CA LYS A 80 10.80 4.08 -13.15
C LYS A 80 11.14 2.88 -14.03
N VAL A 81 10.17 2.02 -14.26
CA VAL A 81 10.26 0.92 -15.24
C VAL A 81 9.03 0.97 -16.12
N CYS A 82 9.21 0.94 -17.45
CA CYS A 82 8.12 0.99 -18.42
C CYS A 82 8.16 -0.24 -19.33
N TRP A 83 7.00 -0.78 -19.66
CA TRP A 83 6.88 -1.86 -20.64
C TRP A 83 6.66 -1.29 -22.03
N ASN A 84 7.28 -1.88 -23.06
CA ASN A 84 7.01 -1.50 -24.44
C ASN A 84 5.68 -2.09 -24.92
N THR A 85 4.94 -1.33 -25.72
CA THR A 85 3.79 -1.83 -26.47
C THR A 85 4.25 -2.66 -27.67
N THR A 86 3.32 -3.35 -28.34
CA THR A 86 3.58 -4.07 -29.61
C THR A 86 4.12 -3.15 -30.72
N THR A 87 3.86 -1.84 -30.64
CA THR A 87 4.35 -0.83 -31.57
C THR A 87 5.69 -0.20 -31.16
N GLY A 88 6.29 -0.66 -30.05
CA GLY A 88 7.56 -0.13 -29.53
C GLY A 88 7.43 1.21 -28.80
N ALA A 89 6.21 1.70 -28.55
CA ALA A 89 5.98 2.88 -27.71
C ALA A 89 6.07 2.51 -26.22
N ALA A 90 6.35 3.49 -25.36
CA ALA A 90 6.29 3.29 -23.92
C ALA A 90 4.83 3.05 -23.49
N GLY A 91 4.55 1.87 -22.97
CA GLY A 91 3.28 1.45 -22.36
C GLY A 91 3.23 1.81 -20.87
N PRO A 92 2.62 0.96 -20.02
CA PRO A 92 2.46 1.27 -18.61
C PRO A 92 3.82 1.36 -17.92
N CYS A 93 3.93 2.33 -17.01
CA CYS A 93 5.11 2.52 -16.18
C CYS A 93 4.78 2.31 -14.70
N LEU A 94 5.72 1.70 -13.99
CA LEU A 94 5.77 1.62 -12.53
C LEU A 94 6.71 2.71 -12.01
N THR A 95 6.27 3.38 -10.94
CA THR A 95 7.07 4.33 -10.16
C THR A 95 6.70 4.22 -8.70
N SER A 96 7.59 4.64 -7.81
CA SER A 96 7.37 4.65 -6.37
C SER A 96 7.38 6.10 -5.86
N PRO A 97 6.23 6.65 -5.44
CA PRO A 97 6.18 7.99 -4.83
C PRO A 97 6.59 7.97 -3.35
N ALA A 98 6.58 6.81 -2.69
CA ALA A 98 6.94 6.60 -1.29
C ALA A 98 7.39 5.14 -1.06
N GLN A 99 8.16 4.92 0.01
CA GLN A 99 8.91 3.68 0.32
C GLN A 99 8.09 2.37 0.21
N ASP A 100 6.80 2.42 0.52
CA ASP A 100 5.90 1.24 0.51
C ASP A 100 4.82 1.29 -0.58
N THR A 101 5.02 2.09 -1.62
CA THR A 101 4.02 2.29 -2.67
C THR A 101 4.60 2.06 -4.07
N LEU A 102 3.89 1.26 -4.86
CA LEU A 102 4.11 1.12 -6.30
C LEU A 102 2.85 1.58 -7.03
N VAL A 103 2.99 2.57 -7.90
CA VAL A 103 1.86 3.11 -8.66
C VAL A 103 1.95 2.61 -10.10
N LEU A 104 0.96 1.81 -10.50
CA LEU A 104 0.74 1.44 -11.89
C LEU A 104 -0.12 2.52 -12.56
N LYS A 105 0.48 3.28 -13.48
CA LYS A 105 -0.25 4.31 -14.25
C LYS A 105 -0.56 3.80 -15.64
N GLN A 106 -1.79 3.35 -15.88
CA GLN A 106 -2.43 3.39 -17.20
C GLN A 106 -3.95 3.17 -17.11
N ARG A 107 -4.76 4.12 -17.60
CA ARG A 107 -6.17 3.85 -17.97
C ARG A 107 -6.62 4.83 -19.07
N GLN A 108 -6.93 4.32 -20.25
CA GLN A 108 -7.47 5.10 -21.38
C GLN A 108 -8.96 4.80 -21.65
N SER A 109 -9.51 3.74 -21.04
CA SER A 109 -10.95 3.43 -21.12
C SER A 109 -11.52 3.15 -19.73
N THR A 110 -12.45 4.01 -19.30
CA THR A 110 -13.09 3.99 -17.98
C THR A 110 -14.45 3.28 -17.98
N SER A 111 -14.89 2.76 -19.13
CA SER A 111 -16.27 2.28 -19.33
C SER A 111 -16.47 0.77 -19.18
N GLU A 112 -15.43 0.01 -18.81
CA GLU A 112 -15.55 -1.43 -18.57
C GLU A 112 -15.58 -1.70 -17.07
N PHE A 113 -16.67 -2.28 -16.59
CA PHE A 113 -16.78 -2.77 -15.21
C PHE A 113 -15.82 -3.96 -15.04
N ALA A 114 -14.81 -3.80 -14.18
CA ALA A 114 -13.97 -4.91 -13.74
C ALA A 114 -14.59 -5.54 -12.50
N ASN A 115 -14.74 -6.86 -12.49
CA ASN A 115 -15.18 -7.59 -11.31
C ASN A 115 -13.98 -7.90 -10.40
N LEU A 116 -14.01 -7.37 -9.18
CA LEU A 116 -13.05 -7.71 -8.14
C LEU A 116 -13.69 -8.75 -7.22
N GLN A 117 -13.17 -9.98 -7.23
CA GLN A 117 -13.58 -11.02 -6.28
C GLN A 117 -12.67 -10.96 -5.06
N VAL A 118 -13.19 -10.45 -3.95
CA VAL A 118 -12.52 -10.40 -2.65
C VAL A 118 -13.32 -11.20 -1.63
N GLY A 119 -12.63 -11.72 -0.61
CA GLY A 119 -13.28 -12.49 0.45
C GLY A 119 -14.30 -11.65 1.24
N ASN A 120 -14.00 -10.37 1.49
CA ASN A 120 -14.87 -9.44 2.21
C ASN A 120 -14.69 -8.01 1.68
N VAL A 121 -15.80 -7.26 1.66
CA VAL A 121 -15.80 -5.80 1.43
C VAL A 121 -16.38 -5.15 2.68
N VAL A 122 -15.65 -4.21 3.26
CA VAL A 122 -16.10 -3.43 4.41
C VAL A 122 -16.23 -1.97 3.96
N SER A 123 -17.41 -1.40 4.15
CA SER A 123 -17.69 0.03 3.93
C SER A 123 -17.72 0.74 5.26
N THR A 124 -17.08 1.90 5.33
CA THR A 124 -17.07 2.75 6.53
C THR A 124 -18.06 3.90 6.34
N VAL A 125 -18.88 4.15 7.35
CA VAL A 125 -19.71 5.35 7.45
C VAL A 125 -19.31 6.07 8.73
N SER A 126 -18.80 7.29 8.58
CA SER A 126 -18.49 8.16 9.73
C SER A 126 -19.73 8.94 10.11
N ARG A 127 -20.22 8.77 11.34
CA ARG A 127 -21.34 9.57 11.88
C ARG A 127 -20.96 10.22 13.19
N LYS A 128 -21.59 11.34 13.51
CA LYS A 128 -21.47 11.90 14.86
C LYS A 128 -22.22 11.02 15.86
N ASP A 129 -21.64 10.87 17.04
CA ASP A 129 -22.27 10.21 18.19
C ASP A 129 -23.56 10.93 18.61
N ALA A 130 -24.32 10.33 19.52
CA ALA A 130 -25.58 10.90 20.01
C ALA A 130 -25.42 12.31 20.60
N ASP A 131 -24.21 12.63 21.07
CA ASP A 131 -23.86 13.91 21.68
C ASP A 131 -23.31 14.93 20.65
N GLY A 132 -23.17 14.55 19.38
CA GLY A 132 -22.78 15.42 18.27
C GLY A 132 -21.30 15.84 18.24
N ASN A 133 -20.49 15.30 19.15
CA ASN A 133 -19.14 15.77 19.46
C ASN A 133 -18.05 14.86 18.91
N THR A 134 -18.29 13.55 18.86
CA THR A 134 -17.31 12.57 18.38
C THR A 134 -17.74 12.00 17.05
N VAL A 135 -16.82 11.94 16.08
CA VAL A 135 -17.03 11.17 14.86
C VAL A 135 -16.71 9.71 15.18
N VAL A 136 -17.69 8.84 14.96
CA VAL A 136 -17.58 7.39 15.14
C VAL A 136 -17.69 6.74 13.78
N ASP A 137 -16.71 5.89 13.46
CA ASP A 137 -16.71 5.07 12.26
C ASP A 137 -17.51 3.79 12.50
N GLU A 138 -18.51 3.56 11.66
CA GLU A 138 -19.28 2.32 11.63
C GLU A 138 -18.93 1.52 10.38
N TYR A 139 -18.74 0.21 10.55
CA TYR A 139 -18.28 -0.69 9.50
C TYR A 139 -19.39 -1.66 9.11
N TYR A 140 -19.67 -1.75 7.81
CA TYR A 140 -20.71 -2.61 7.24
C TYR A 140 -20.13 -3.52 6.15
N THR A 141 -20.59 -4.76 6.08
CA THR A 141 -20.30 -5.68 4.97
C THR A 141 -21.41 -5.65 3.92
N ALA A 142 -21.10 -6.14 2.71
CA ALA A 142 -22.13 -6.32 1.69
C ALA A 142 -23.22 -7.30 2.17
N PRO A 143 -24.51 -6.93 2.12
CA PRO A 143 -25.58 -7.76 2.64
C PRO A 143 -25.80 -9.00 1.78
N ARG A 144 -26.18 -10.11 2.43
CA ARG A 144 -26.63 -11.34 1.76
C ARG A 144 -28.14 -11.44 1.86
N ILE A 145 -28.81 -11.52 0.71
CA ILE A 145 -30.28 -11.61 0.65
C ILE A 145 -30.67 -13.08 0.46
N ARG A 146 -31.59 -13.57 1.30
CA ARG A 146 -32.17 -14.92 1.20
C ARG A 146 -33.69 -14.83 1.30
N TYR A 147 -34.39 -15.47 0.36
CA TYR A 147 -35.83 -15.67 0.44
C TYR A 147 -36.13 -16.95 1.22
N ALA A 148 -37.06 -16.87 2.18
CA ALA A 148 -37.53 -18.00 2.98
C ALA A 148 -38.99 -17.78 3.37
N ALA A 149 -39.74 -18.87 3.49
CA ALA A 149 -41.12 -18.88 4.00
C ALA A 149 -41.18 -19.68 5.29
N PHE A 150 -42.06 -19.27 6.21
CA PHE A 150 -42.39 -20.07 7.38
C PHE A 150 -43.13 -21.34 6.94
N GLY A 151 -42.87 -22.45 7.63
CA GLY A 151 -43.52 -23.73 7.34
C GLY A 151 -44.17 -24.28 8.59
N ASN A 152 -45.43 -23.94 8.86
CA ASN A 152 -46.16 -24.42 10.04
C ASN A 152 -46.50 -25.92 9.90
N THR A 153 -45.50 -26.78 10.08
CA THR A 153 -45.60 -28.24 9.92
C THR A 153 -45.52 -28.98 11.25
N GLY A 154 -45.37 -28.25 12.37
CA GLY A 154 -45.21 -28.79 13.71
C GLY A 154 -46.48 -28.75 14.57
N LYS A 155 -46.30 -28.57 15.89
CA LYS A 155 -47.39 -28.58 16.89
C LYS A 155 -48.19 -27.28 16.94
N ILE A 156 -47.79 -26.27 16.17
CA ILE A 156 -48.45 -24.97 16.10
C ILE A 156 -49.36 -24.95 14.86
N PRO A 157 -50.67 -25.12 15.03
CA PRO A 157 -51.62 -24.83 13.95
C PRO A 157 -51.64 -23.31 13.67
N PRO A 158 -52.14 -22.88 12.51
CA PRO A 158 -52.40 -21.47 12.27
C PRO A 158 -53.38 -20.93 13.32
N TYR A 159 -52.92 -19.95 14.09
CA TYR A 159 -53.74 -19.23 15.06
C TYR A 159 -54.25 -17.91 14.46
N PHE A 160 -55.51 -17.59 14.73
CA PHE A 160 -56.08 -16.28 14.45
C PHE A 160 -56.73 -15.70 15.70
N ARG A 161 -56.93 -14.38 15.72
CA ARG A 161 -57.55 -13.69 16.86
C ARG A 161 -59.01 -14.10 17.00
N ASN A 162 -59.44 -14.37 18.23
CA ASN A 162 -60.85 -14.60 18.51
C ASN A 162 -61.68 -13.37 18.06
N PRO A 163 -62.70 -13.54 17.20
CA PRO A 163 -63.50 -12.43 16.67
C PRO A 163 -64.43 -11.78 17.71
N VAL A 164 -64.59 -12.38 18.91
CA VAL A 164 -65.40 -11.82 19.98
C VAL A 164 -64.77 -10.53 20.54
N HIS A 165 -65.57 -9.48 20.67
CA HIS A 165 -65.10 -8.17 21.14
C HIS A 165 -64.55 -8.25 22.57
N GLY A 166 -63.26 -7.92 22.74
CA GLY A 166 -62.57 -7.93 24.04
C GLY A 166 -61.94 -9.27 24.43
N ALA A 167 -62.04 -10.29 23.57
CA ALA A 167 -61.37 -11.57 23.74
C ALA A 167 -59.83 -11.42 23.63
N LYS A 168 -59.10 -12.17 24.48
CA LYS A 168 -57.62 -12.19 24.49
C LYS A 168 -57.03 -13.55 24.11
N ASP A 169 -57.90 -14.54 23.95
CA ASP A 169 -57.60 -15.90 23.51
C ASP A 169 -57.49 -15.99 21.99
N LEU A 170 -56.89 -17.09 21.53
CA LEU A 170 -56.72 -17.39 20.12
C LEU A 170 -57.63 -18.55 19.69
N CYS A 171 -57.92 -18.60 18.40
CA CYS A 171 -58.65 -19.69 17.76
C CYS A 171 -57.77 -20.38 16.71
N THR A 172 -58.06 -21.64 16.42
CA THR A 172 -57.43 -22.43 15.34
C THR A 172 -58.38 -22.62 14.17
N GLU A 173 -57.84 -23.03 13.01
CA GLU A 173 -58.63 -23.33 11.80
C GLU A 173 -59.73 -24.39 12.03
N GLU A 174 -59.58 -25.24 13.06
CA GLU A 174 -60.57 -26.23 13.48
C GLU A 174 -61.69 -25.65 14.38
N ASN A 175 -61.79 -24.31 14.48
CA ASN A 175 -62.78 -23.57 15.28
C ASN A 175 -62.72 -23.80 16.81
N VAL A 176 -61.55 -24.18 17.35
CA VAL A 176 -61.35 -24.24 18.80
C VAL A 176 -60.85 -22.89 19.31
N CYS A 177 -61.73 -22.11 19.95
CA CYS A 177 -61.38 -20.87 20.64
C CYS A 177 -61.17 -21.11 22.15
N GLY A 178 -60.53 -20.17 22.85
CA GLY A 178 -60.20 -20.30 24.28
C GLY A 178 -58.82 -20.90 24.56
N LEU A 179 -57.98 -21.04 23.53
CA LEU A 179 -56.64 -21.59 23.69
C LEU A 179 -55.64 -20.53 24.19
N PRO A 180 -54.76 -20.88 25.14
CA PRO A 180 -53.58 -20.06 25.40
C PRO A 180 -52.70 -20.08 24.15
N GLY A 181 -52.26 -18.90 23.71
CA GLY A 181 -51.37 -18.80 22.55
C GLY A 181 -50.01 -19.47 22.80
N PRO A 182 -49.28 -19.81 21.72
CA PRO A 182 -47.97 -20.42 21.84
C PRO A 182 -46.99 -19.46 22.54
N ASN A 183 -46.07 -20.03 23.32
CA ASN A 183 -45.01 -19.25 23.97
C ASN A 183 -43.86 -18.95 23.00
N THR A 184 -42.90 -18.12 23.43
CA THR A 184 -41.78 -17.68 22.59
C THR A 184 -40.90 -18.84 22.10
N ASP A 185 -40.69 -19.87 22.93
CA ASP A 185 -39.86 -21.02 22.58
C ASP A 185 -40.55 -21.89 21.52
N GLU A 186 -41.86 -22.07 21.64
CA GLU A 186 -42.67 -22.77 20.64
C GLU A 186 -42.63 -22.05 19.28
N ILE A 187 -42.70 -20.72 19.27
CA ILE A 187 -42.62 -19.89 18.05
C ILE A 187 -41.21 -19.92 17.43
N ALA A 188 -40.16 -20.00 18.26
CA ALA A 188 -38.77 -20.03 17.81
C ALA A 188 -38.29 -21.42 17.35
N ASP A 189 -39.05 -22.49 17.64
CA ASP A 189 -38.70 -23.85 17.26
C ASP A 189 -38.82 -24.06 15.73
N ILE A 190 -37.72 -24.50 15.12
CA ILE A 190 -37.66 -24.83 13.70
C ILE A 190 -38.61 -25.97 13.32
N ASN A 191 -38.94 -26.87 14.25
CA ASN A 191 -39.89 -27.95 14.01
C ASN A 191 -41.33 -27.44 13.88
N ASN A 192 -41.61 -26.23 14.40
CA ASN A 192 -42.89 -25.55 14.26
C ASN A 192 -42.90 -24.54 13.09
N GLY A 193 -41.83 -24.47 12.30
CA GLY A 193 -41.79 -23.66 11.08
C GLY A 193 -40.97 -22.38 11.14
N ALA A 194 -40.27 -22.13 12.24
CA ALA A 194 -39.40 -20.98 12.38
C ALA A 194 -38.23 -21.02 11.36
N ILE A 195 -37.88 -19.85 10.82
CA ILE A 195 -36.72 -19.72 9.92
C ILE A 195 -35.46 -19.56 10.77
N ALA A 196 -34.62 -20.60 10.79
CA ALA A 196 -33.27 -20.49 11.35
C ALA A 196 -32.27 -19.99 10.30
N VAL A 197 -31.43 -19.04 10.72
CA VAL A 197 -30.28 -18.56 9.94
C VAL A 197 -29.04 -18.78 10.82
N PRO A 198 -28.01 -19.51 10.34
CA PRO A 198 -26.78 -19.62 11.09
C PRO A 198 -26.12 -18.26 11.23
N VAL A 199 -25.57 -17.97 12.41
CA VAL A 199 -24.80 -16.75 12.65
C VAL A 199 -23.59 -16.75 11.72
N GLN A 200 -23.41 -15.68 10.99
CA GLN A 200 -22.29 -15.54 10.06
C GLN A 200 -21.03 -15.12 10.83
N THR A 201 -19.88 -15.66 10.43
CA THR A 201 -18.59 -15.19 10.92
C THR A 201 -18.30 -13.82 10.35
N CYS A 202 -18.10 -12.83 11.22
CA CYS A 202 -17.69 -11.49 10.79
C CYS A 202 -16.23 -11.52 10.29
N PRO A 203 -15.90 -10.79 9.23
CA PRO A 203 -14.51 -10.63 8.83
C PRO A 203 -13.71 -9.97 9.94
N GLN A 204 -12.47 -10.41 10.12
CA GLN A 204 -11.53 -9.72 11.00
C GLN A 204 -11.02 -8.48 10.27
N ASN A 205 -11.33 -7.30 10.81
CA ASN A 205 -10.70 -6.07 10.37
C ASN A 205 -9.23 -6.10 10.80
N VAL A 206 -8.32 -6.07 9.83
CA VAL A 206 -6.91 -5.74 10.06
C VAL A 206 -6.78 -4.21 10.01
N VAL A 207 -7.46 -3.52 10.93
CA VAL A 207 -7.10 -2.13 11.25
C VAL A 207 -6.43 -2.18 12.62
N GLY A 208 -5.33 -2.91 12.67
CA GLY A 208 -4.33 -2.78 13.72
C GLY A 208 -3.28 -1.82 13.21
N ASP A 209 -3.02 -0.78 13.99
CA ASP A 209 -2.05 0.28 13.79
C ASP A 209 -0.87 -0.05 12.84
N ASN A 210 -0.70 0.83 11.84
CA ASN A 210 0.39 0.92 10.85
C ASN A 210 0.21 0.09 9.56
N GLY A 211 -0.22 0.81 8.52
CA GLY A 211 -0.20 0.44 7.11
C GLY A 211 -0.81 1.57 6.29
#